data_AF-A0A7S0GMM9-F1
#
_entry.id   AF-A0A7S0GMM9-F1
#
_cell.length_a   1.000
_cell.length_b   1.000
_cell.length_c   1.000
_cell.angle_alpha   90.00
_cell.angle_beta   90.00
_cell.angle_gamma   90.00
#
_symmetry.space_group_name_H-M   'P 1'
#
loop_
_entity.id
_entity.type
_entity.pdbx_description
1 polymer ?
#
loop_
_entity_poly.entity_id
_entity_poly.type
_entity_poly.pdbx_seq_one_letter_code
_entity_poly.pdbx_strand_id
1 'polypeptide(L)'
;MLFGTPHTLTTRRTHTRRQRPNLKPTFSTPQEHTTTVITDMKTRSNTLTRPLVAVLLGSHAFGVKATYQYFAGYEPLSNVTHHSMIDLDLKDIIDGLGPNCGEDLNDCSATPACPGNACQYSADDMSFPTDEAQCAFTVANYAKINAPACSNSYDIWMDGKNSLKETAVRSISKFASGAESKGSDAAIPYKDNAFIKVMNEYWESKGLDKYTWGFDMIKAAFDGTQIGELNFGTVGRTFRKEAIKKGLLYLNVYPYAIWEMQDQINDCRVDGTNEDPSVKAWDEAVAFWAGSQTRDYAYGETIDDDNFIYALGDKRCANFGTCATGFSGTALVNQELLALFNRGKEQARSLECEPIDDIHEKIGTLMMLPFIQGTLRYLYYTKDSQDAKTTGELWAFATAILPFVNEVNPTAAEALYKRAWLLDFSGSYEADKKLLEKTYSKFGVGAGKGSITCETIGDLYSDPQNMLSENTCSSSSLSDNDDGLALKLGLGLGAACVACLGLTAMSYSKERKTNKQDQQADVR
;
A
#
# COMPACT_ATOMS: atom_id res chain seq x y z
N MET A 1 5.25 -71.00 -1.73
CA MET A 1 4.17 -71.97 -2.01
C MET A 1 3.03 -71.20 -2.66
N LEU A 2 2.73 -71.55 -3.92
CA LEU A 2 1.51 -71.33 -4.73
C LEU A 2 0.97 -69.88 -4.84
N PHE A 3 1.38 -69.05 -5.82
CA PHE A 3 1.07 -68.97 -7.28
C PHE A 3 -0.40 -68.67 -7.66
N GLY A 4 -0.59 -67.61 -8.46
CA GLY A 4 -1.82 -67.37 -9.23
C GLY A 4 -1.96 -65.99 -9.88
N THR A 5 -1.20 -65.72 -10.94
CA THR A 5 -1.46 -64.68 -11.98
C THR A 5 -2.46 -65.21 -13.05
N PRO A 6 -2.71 -64.52 -14.19
CA PRO A 6 -3.57 -63.35 -14.41
C PRO A 6 -4.62 -63.61 -15.54
N HIS A 7 -5.60 -62.73 -15.78
CA HIS A 7 -6.32 -62.75 -17.07
C HIS A 7 -6.79 -61.36 -17.55
N THR A 8 -6.26 -60.99 -18.72
CA THR A 8 -6.82 -60.07 -19.73
C THR A 8 -8.08 -60.64 -20.37
N LEU A 9 -9.05 -59.78 -20.71
CA LEU A 9 -10.00 -60.06 -21.80
C LEU A 9 -10.56 -58.78 -22.45
N THR A 10 -10.37 -58.75 -23.76
CA THR A 10 -10.95 -57.87 -24.77
C THR A 10 -12.36 -58.35 -25.11
N THR A 11 -13.37 -57.48 -25.33
CA THR A 11 -14.25 -57.44 -26.54
C THR A 11 -15.49 -56.51 -26.44
N ARG A 12 -15.58 -55.63 -27.45
CA ARG A 12 -16.70 -55.37 -28.41
C ARG A 12 -18.14 -54.99 -27.94
N ARG A 13 -18.47 -53.72 -28.26
CA ARG A 13 -19.69 -53.09 -28.85
C ARG A 13 -21.03 -53.87 -28.89
N THR A 14 -22.10 -53.17 -28.49
CA THR A 14 -23.26 -52.85 -29.38
C THR A 14 -24.04 -51.61 -28.94
N HIS A 15 -24.68 -50.98 -29.93
CA HIS A 15 -25.34 -49.67 -30.01
C HIS A 15 -26.68 -49.50 -29.27
N THR A 16 -26.99 -48.26 -28.88
CA THR A 16 -28.25 -47.56 -29.22
C THR A 16 -28.05 -46.02 -29.21
N ARG A 17 -28.96 -45.30 -29.87
CA ARG A 17 -28.77 -44.09 -30.70
C ARG A 17 -29.74 -42.98 -30.27
N ARG A 18 -29.30 -41.71 -30.26
CA ARG A 18 -30.07 -40.46 -30.57
C ARG A 18 -29.09 -39.25 -30.57
N GLN A 19 -28.64 -38.71 -31.73
CA GLN A 19 -29.18 -37.54 -32.49
C GLN A 19 -29.32 -36.26 -31.65
N ARG A 20 -28.79 -35.05 -31.95
CA ARG A 20 -28.24 -34.25 -33.09
C ARG A 20 -27.54 -32.97 -32.48
N PRO A 21 -27.09 -31.92 -33.22
CA PRO A 21 -26.11 -31.84 -34.32
C PRO A 21 -25.01 -30.76 -34.11
N ASN A 22 -23.99 -30.82 -34.97
CA ASN A 22 -22.83 -29.91 -35.11
C ASN A 22 -23.18 -28.47 -35.54
N LEU A 23 -22.36 -27.51 -35.07
CA LEU A 23 -22.01 -26.28 -35.80
C LEU A 23 -20.55 -25.89 -35.52
N LYS A 24 -19.76 -25.77 -36.60
CA LYS A 24 -18.41 -25.17 -36.64
C LYS A 24 -18.54 -23.65 -36.84
N PRO A 25 -17.60 -22.83 -36.33
CA PRO A 25 -17.45 -21.45 -36.79
C PRO A 25 -16.40 -21.33 -37.92
N THR A 26 -16.79 -20.63 -38.98
CA THR A 26 -15.94 -20.20 -40.10
C THR A 26 -15.51 -18.74 -39.92
N PHE A 27 -14.25 -18.45 -40.23
CA PHE A 27 -13.65 -17.12 -40.39
C PHE A 27 -14.16 -16.41 -41.66
N SER A 28 -14.38 -15.10 -41.59
CA SER A 28 -14.43 -14.22 -42.76
C SER A 28 -14.19 -12.75 -42.39
N THR A 29 -13.17 -12.15 -43.00
CA THR A 29 -12.87 -10.71 -43.16
C THR A 29 -13.94 -9.97 -43.98
N PRO A 30 -14.10 -8.64 -43.81
CA PRO A 30 -14.74 -7.80 -44.83
C PRO A 30 -13.77 -6.82 -45.52
N GLN A 31 -14.01 -6.64 -46.82
CA GLN A 31 -13.35 -5.78 -47.79
C GLN A 31 -13.78 -4.31 -47.71
N GLU A 32 -12.91 -3.48 -48.30
CA GLU A 32 -13.07 -2.09 -48.73
C GLU A 32 -14.35 -1.81 -49.53
N HIS A 33 -14.91 -0.61 -49.35
CA HIS A 33 -15.82 0.02 -50.31
C HIS A 33 -15.33 1.42 -50.67
N THR A 34 -14.95 1.56 -51.93
CA THR A 34 -14.64 2.81 -52.65
C THR A 34 -15.95 3.49 -53.05
N THR A 35 -16.06 4.80 -52.83
CA THR A 35 -17.06 5.64 -53.52
C THR A 35 -16.38 6.86 -54.12
N THR A 36 -16.23 6.83 -55.44
CA THR A 36 -15.86 7.94 -56.30
C THR A 36 -17.10 8.78 -56.60
N VAL A 37 -17.05 10.10 -56.40
CA VAL A 37 -17.99 11.04 -57.05
C VAL A 37 -17.20 12.09 -57.80
N ILE A 38 -17.62 12.26 -59.04
CA ILE A 38 -17.02 13.00 -60.15
C ILE A 38 -17.25 14.50 -60.00
N THR A 39 -16.21 15.24 -60.35
CA THR A 39 -16.10 16.69 -60.51
C THR A 39 -17.08 17.25 -61.56
N ASP A 40 -17.71 18.39 -61.29
CA ASP A 40 -18.07 19.34 -62.35
C ASP A 40 -17.72 20.77 -61.91
N MET A 41 -16.87 21.41 -62.72
CA MET A 41 -16.37 22.78 -62.53
C MET A 41 -17.10 23.72 -63.49
N LYS A 42 -17.56 24.87 -62.99
CA LYS A 42 -17.79 26.05 -63.82
C LYS A 42 -17.25 27.32 -63.17
N THR A 43 -16.02 27.67 -63.58
CA THR A 43 -15.55 28.98 -64.10
C THR A 43 -16.10 30.25 -63.42
N ARG A 44 -15.28 31.18 -62.90
CA ARG A 44 -14.34 32.03 -63.67
C ARG A 44 -13.42 32.89 -62.75
N SER A 45 -12.14 32.98 -63.16
CA SER A 45 -11.22 34.16 -63.21
C SER A 45 -10.96 34.99 -61.93
N ASN A 46 -9.73 35.30 -61.51
CA ASN A 46 -8.52 35.63 -62.27
C ASN A 46 -7.21 35.40 -61.47
N THR A 47 -6.18 34.99 -62.21
CA THR A 47 -4.71 35.02 -62.01
C THR A 47 -4.16 36.24 -61.25
N LEU A 48 -3.11 36.18 -60.41
CA LEU A 48 -1.70 35.92 -60.77
C LEU A 48 -0.81 35.61 -59.52
N THR A 49 0.12 34.66 -59.69
CA THR A 49 1.46 34.51 -59.05
C THR A 49 1.63 34.29 -57.53
N ARG A 50 2.02 33.05 -57.19
CA ARG A 50 2.82 32.66 -56.00
C ARG A 50 4.24 33.25 -56.11
N PRO A 51 4.96 33.37 -54.98
CA PRO A 51 5.98 32.34 -54.77
C PRO A 51 5.78 31.56 -53.47
N LEU A 52 6.26 30.33 -53.52
CA LEU A 52 6.35 29.35 -52.46
C LEU A 52 7.30 29.85 -51.35
N VAL A 53 6.83 29.96 -50.11
CA VAL A 53 7.64 29.71 -48.92
C VAL A 53 6.79 28.87 -47.99
N ALA A 54 6.94 27.54 -48.10
CA ALA A 54 6.45 26.60 -47.11
C ALA A 54 7.48 26.55 -45.97
N VAL A 55 7.20 27.24 -44.86
CA VAL A 55 7.83 26.91 -43.58
C VAL A 55 6.86 26.02 -42.82
N LEU A 56 7.17 24.73 -42.82
CA LEU A 56 6.62 23.74 -41.91
C LEU A 56 6.86 24.19 -40.47
N LEU A 57 5.82 24.65 -39.78
CA LEU A 57 5.74 24.53 -38.33
C LEU A 57 4.78 23.39 -38.01
N GLY A 58 5.28 22.18 -38.26
CA GLY A 58 4.75 21.00 -37.60
C GLY A 58 5.18 21.08 -36.15
N SER A 59 4.35 21.67 -35.29
CA SER A 59 4.36 21.36 -33.86
C SER A 59 3.84 19.94 -33.70
N HIS A 60 4.70 18.97 -34.02
CA HIS A 60 4.67 17.69 -33.33
C HIS A 60 4.97 18.03 -31.88
N ALA A 61 3.93 18.29 -31.10
CA ALA A 61 3.98 17.95 -29.70
C ALA A 61 4.23 16.43 -29.69
N PHE A 62 5.50 16.05 -29.68
CA PHE A 62 5.89 14.80 -29.09
C PHE A 62 5.39 14.91 -27.66
N GLY A 63 4.17 14.42 -27.41
CA GLY A 63 3.81 13.99 -26.10
C GLY A 63 4.87 12.95 -25.77
N VAL A 64 5.89 13.37 -25.02
CA VAL A 64 6.78 12.45 -24.33
C VAL A 64 5.81 11.73 -23.41
N LYS A 65 5.32 10.57 -23.87
CA LYS A 65 4.60 9.64 -23.03
C LYS A 65 5.57 9.42 -21.87
N ALA A 66 5.20 9.85 -20.66
CA ALA A 66 6.06 9.66 -19.50
C ALA A 66 6.57 8.22 -19.54
N THR A 67 7.88 8.04 -19.59
CA THR A 67 8.48 6.70 -19.65
C THR A 67 8.24 5.93 -18.35
N TYR A 68 7.79 6.62 -17.31
CA TYR A 68 7.48 6.09 -15.99
C TYR A 68 6.01 6.23 -15.66
N GLN A 69 5.52 5.33 -14.80
CA GLN A 69 4.12 5.28 -14.42
C GLN A 69 3.90 6.03 -13.11
N TYR A 70 2.80 6.79 -13.04
CA TYR A 70 2.42 7.51 -11.83
C TYR A 70 1.94 6.53 -10.76
N PHE A 71 2.25 6.81 -9.49
CA PHE A 71 1.77 6.03 -8.34
C PHE A 71 1.04 6.96 -7.37
N ALA A 72 -0.27 6.80 -7.19
CA ALA A 72 -1.05 7.64 -6.29
C ALA A 72 -0.83 9.16 -6.50
N GLY A 73 -0.65 9.60 -7.76
CA GLY A 73 -0.35 11.01 -8.10
C GLY A 73 1.14 11.42 -7.99
N TYR A 74 2.04 10.52 -7.62
CA TYR A 74 3.50 10.73 -7.63
C TYR A 74 4.11 10.39 -8.99
N GLU A 75 4.91 11.30 -9.55
CA GLU A 75 5.73 11.06 -10.74
C GLU A 75 7.15 10.64 -10.34
N PRO A 76 7.56 9.37 -10.55
CA PRO A 76 8.93 8.94 -10.26
C PRO A 76 9.92 9.49 -11.31
N LEU A 77 11.19 9.61 -10.95
CA LEU A 77 12.26 9.95 -11.91
C LEU A 77 13.09 8.73 -12.31
N SER A 78 12.85 7.59 -11.67
CA SER A 78 13.49 6.30 -11.93
C SER A 78 12.46 5.21 -12.23
N ASN A 79 12.91 4.11 -12.86
CA ASN A 79 12.00 2.99 -13.13
C ASN A 79 11.82 2.12 -11.88
N VAL A 80 10.73 2.36 -11.15
CA VAL A 80 10.29 1.57 -9.98
C VAL A 80 9.02 0.76 -10.27
N THR A 81 8.61 0.66 -11.54
CA THR A 81 7.38 -0.01 -11.96
C THR A 81 7.29 -1.47 -11.49
N HIS A 82 8.39 -2.21 -11.52
CA HIS A 82 8.43 -3.59 -11.03
C HIS A 82 8.47 -3.67 -9.49
N HIS A 83 8.90 -2.62 -8.81
CA HIS A 83 9.04 -2.59 -7.36
C HIS A 83 7.66 -2.49 -6.74
N SER A 84 6.83 -1.59 -7.29
CA SER A 84 5.46 -1.35 -6.84
C SER A 84 4.56 -2.58 -6.99
N MET A 85 4.89 -3.55 -7.85
CA MET A 85 4.13 -4.81 -8.02
C MET A 85 4.23 -5.76 -6.80
N ILE A 86 4.88 -5.36 -5.71
CA ILE A 86 4.87 -6.13 -4.45
C ILE A 86 3.47 -6.22 -3.84
N ASP A 87 2.59 -5.27 -4.15
CA ASP A 87 1.19 -5.29 -3.73
C ASP A 87 0.40 -6.44 -4.36
N LEU A 88 0.75 -6.84 -5.59
CA LEU A 88 0.18 -8.02 -6.24
C LEU A 88 0.61 -9.32 -5.54
N ASP A 89 1.81 -9.36 -4.95
CA ASP A 89 2.23 -10.48 -4.08
C ASP A 89 1.36 -10.53 -2.83
N LEU A 90 1.12 -9.38 -2.19
CA LEU A 90 0.20 -9.33 -1.06
C LEU A 90 -1.21 -9.80 -1.45
N LYS A 91 -1.72 -9.37 -2.61
CA LYS A 91 -3.02 -9.80 -3.12
C LYS A 91 -3.06 -11.32 -3.32
N ASP A 92 -2.08 -11.88 -4.02
CA ASP A 92 -1.99 -13.32 -4.27
C ASP A 92 -1.87 -14.11 -2.95
N ILE A 93 -1.11 -13.60 -1.97
CA ILE A 93 -1.01 -14.20 -0.63
C ILE A 93 -2.38 -14.23 0.03
N ILE A 94 -3.10 -13.10 0.09
CA ILE A 94 -4.41 -12.99 0.74
C ILE A 94 -5.43 -13.92 0.08
N ASP A 95 -5.46 -13.95 -1.25
CA ASP A 95 -6.38 -14.77 -2.04
C ASP A 95 -6.12 -16.28 -1.79
N GLY A 96 -4.87 -16.67 -1.50
CA GLY A 96 -4.48 -18.04 -1.18
C GLY A 96 -4.69 -18.50 0.28
N LEU A 97 -5.04 -17.61 1.22
CA LEU A 97 -5.17 -17.96 2.65
C LEU A 97 -6.40 -18.85 2.99
N GLY A 98 -7.24 -19.16 2.00
CA GLY A 98 -8.43 -19.98 2.16
C GLY A 98 -9.59 -19.27 2.88
N PRO A 99 -10.67 -19.99 3.23
CA PRO A 99 -11.83 -19.40 3.89
C PRO A 99 -11.55 -19.00 5.34
N ASN A 100 -12.47 -18.22 5.91
CA ASN A 100 -12.48 -17.88 7.34
C ASN A 100 -12.88 -19.12 8.18
N CYS A 101 -12.22 -19.32 9.32
CA CYS A 101 -12.44 -20.43 10.24
C CYS A 101 -12.11 -20.02 11.67
N GLY A 102 -12.85 -20.54 12.66
CA GLY A 102 -12.63 -20.20 14.07
C GLY A 102 -12.91 -18.72 14.31
N GLU A 103 -14.19 -18.34 14.18
CA GLU A 103 -14.64 -16.95 14.34
C GLU A 103 -14.64 -16.53 15.82
N ASP A 104 -14.78 -17.49 16.74
CA ASP A 104 -14.72 -17.25 18.17
C ASP A 104 -13.28 -17.46 18.66
N LEU A 105 -12.77 -16.51 19.46
CA LEU A 105 -11.43 -16.61 20.04
C LEU A 105 -11.29 -17.87 20.89
N ASN A 106 -10.16 -18.56 20.75
CA ASN A 106 -9.86 -19.78 21.51
C ASN A 106 -10.80 -20.96 21.25
N ASP A 107 -11.69 -20.86 20.26
CA ASP A 107 -12.49 -21.98 19.77
C ASP A 107 -11.90 -22.56 18.47
N CYS A 108 -11.30 -23.74 18.61
CA CYS A 108 -10.72 -24.50 17.51
C CYS A 108 -11.63 -25.62 17.00
N SER A 109 -12.92 -25.60 17.37
CA SER A 109 -13.89 -26.61 16.97
C SER A 109 -14.10 -26.65 15.46
N ALA A 110 -14.34 -27.84 14.92
CA ALA A 110 -14.61 -28.04 13.51
C ALA A 110 -15.83 -27.22 13.04
N THR A 111 -15.74 -26.68 11.83
CA THR A 111 -16.87 -26.00 11.16
C THR A 111 -17.17 -26.70 9.83
N PRO A 112 -18.35 -26.46 9.21
CA PRO A 112 -18.62 -26.99 7.87
C PRO A 112 -17.63 -26.52 6.80
N ALA A 113 -17.10 -25.30 6.94
CA ALA A 113 -16.09 -24.76 6.02
C ALA A 113 -14.69 -25.31 6.31
N CYS A 114 -14.44 -25.75 7.55
CA CYS A 114 -13.12 -26.12 8.05
C CYS A 114 -13.29 -27.36 8.95
N PRO A 115 -13.44 -28.55 8.35
CA PRO A 115 -13.52 -29.79 9.12
C PRO A 115 -12.23 -29.99 9.90
N GLY A 116 -12.31 -30.66 11.06
CA GLY A 116 -11.15 -30.87 11.93
C GLY A 116 -10.89 -29.67 12.84
N ASN A 117 -9.64 -29.20 12.88
CA ASN A 117 -9.23 -28.11 13.78
C ASN A 117 -9.31 -26.75 13.06
N ALA A 118 -10.26 -25.90 13.47
CA ALA A 118 -10.48 -24.59 12.84
C ALA A 118 -9.37 -23.56 13.09
N CYS A 119 -8.46 -23.81 14.03
CA CYS A 119 -7.28 -22.97 14.29
C CYS A 119 -6.06 -23.38 13.47
N GLN A 120 -6.02 -24.59 12.90
CA GLN A 120 -4.87 -25.10 12.16
C GLN A 120 -5.06 -24.97 10.66
N TYR A 121 -3.93 -24.84 9.94
CA TYR A 121 -3.83 -25.18 8.53
C TYR A 121 -3.27 -26.62 8.49
N SER A 122 -4.07 -27.62 8.13
CA SER A 122 -3.67 -29.04 8.14
C SER A 122 -3.75 -29.59 6.72
N ALA A 123 -2.67 -30.19 6.22
CA ALA A 123 -2.64 -30.81 4.90
C ALA A 123 -3.75 -31.86 4.67
N ASP A 124 -4.26 -32.46 5.75
CA ASP A 124 -5.32 -33.47 5.70
C ASP A 124 -6.73 -32.87 5.53
N ASP A 125 -6.96 -31.63 5.99
CA ASP A 125 -8.29 -30.99 6.04
C ASP A 125 -8.43 -29.82 5.05
N MET A 126 -7.36 -29.05 4.84
CA MET A 126 -7.22 -27.99 3.83
C MET A 126 -5.73 -27.67 3.67
N SER A 127 -5.19 -27.78 2.45
CA SER A 127 -3.76 -27.56 2.16
C SER A 127 -3.21 -26.34 2.89
N PHE A 128 -2.32 -26.58 3.86
CA PHE A 128 -1.47 -25.55 4.42
C PHE A 128 -0.74 -24.90 3.25
N PRO A 129 -0.54 -23.57 3.24
CA PRO A 129 0.42 -22.99 2.34
C PRO A 129 1.82 -23.48 2.78
N THR A 130 2.24 -24.69 2.38
CA THR A 130 3.53 -25.29 2.80
C THR A 130 4.67 -24.63 2.06
N ASP A 131 5.86 -24.69 2.67
CA ASP A 131 7.12 -24.56 1.96
C ASP A 131 7.23 -25.73 0.97
N GLU A 132 6.73 -25.52 -0.25
CA GLU A 132 6.94 -26.49 -1.33
C GLU A 132 8.21 -26.15 -2.12
N ALA A 133 8.87 -25.02 -1.80
CA ALA A 133 9.92 -24.38 -2.58
C ALA A 133 9.55 -24.22 -4.06
N GLN A 134 8.26 -24.11 -4.37
CA GLN A 134 7.74 -24.07 -5.75
C GLN A 134 7.63 -22.65 -6.30
N CYS A 135 7.90 -21.61 -5.51
CA CYS A 135 7.84 -20.23 -5.98
C CYS A 135 9.22 -19.62 -6.33
N ALA A 136 10.25 -20.44 -6.49
CA ALA A 136 11.55 -20.00 -6.97
C ALA A 136 11.55 -19.69 -8.50
N PHE A 137 11.20 -18.46 -8.86
CA PHE A 137 11.30 -17.98 -10.24
C PHE A 137 12.76 -17.72 -10.65
N THR A 138 13.10 -18.11 -11.88
CA THR A 138 14.29 -17.64 -12.58
C THR A 138 13.92 -16.40 -13.38
N VAL A 139 14.71 -15.34 -13.24
CA VAL A 139 14.45 -14.04 -13.85
C VAL A 139 15.69 -13.59 -14.61
N ALA A 140 15.49 -13.02 -15.79
CA ALA A 140 16.52 -12.33 -16.56
C ALA A 140 15.91 -11.12 -17.24
N ASN A 141 16.58 -9.96 -17.16
CA ASN A 141 16.13 -8.69 -17.74
C ASN A 141 14.69 -8.34 -17.34
N TYR A 142 14.35 -8.46 -16.05
CA TYR A 142 13.01 -8.17 -15.52
C TYR A 142 11.90 -9.05 -16.13
N ALA A 143 12.25 -10.22 -16.67
CA ALA A 143 11.30 -11.18 -17.22
C ALA A 143 11.48 -12.56 -16.56
N LYS A 144 10.36 -13.18 -16.18
CA LYS A 144 10.34 -14.57 -15.72
C LYS A 144 10.65 -15.48 -16.89
N ILE A 145 11.69 -16.31 -16.76
CA ILE A 145 12.09 -17.26 -17.81
C ILE A 145 11.59 -18.69 -17.53
N ASN A 146 11.06 -18.92 -16.32
CA ASN A 146 10.34 -20.12 -15.93
C ASN A 146 8.94 -19.75 -15.40
N ALA A 147 8.08 -20.75 -15.22
CA ALA A 147 6.75 -20.59 -14.67
C ALA A 147 6.43 -21.77 -13.73
N PRO A 148 7.08 -21.83 -12.56
CA PRO A 148 6.79 -22.87 -11.60
C PRO A 148 5.38 -22.67 -10.99
N ALA A 149 4.87 -23.69 -10.31
CA ALA A 149 3.59 -23.59 -9.62
C ALA A 149 3.74 -22.66 -8.40
N CYS A 150 3.32 -21.40 -8.56
CA CYS A 150 3.38 -20.40 -7.49
C CYS A 150 1.99 -19.83 -7.20
N SER A 151 1.19 -20.63 -6.49
CA SER A 151 -0.16 -20.26 -6.02
C SER A 151 -0.31 -20.33 -4.51
N ASN A 152 0.72 -20.78 -3.80
CA ASN A 152 0.72 -20.99 -2.36
C ASN A 152 1.13 -19.70 -1.62
N SER A 153 0.34 -19.26 -0.64
CA SER A 153 0.55 -18.00 0.10
C SER A 153 1.89 -17.91 0.83
N TYR A 154 2.37 -19.01 1.41
CA TYR A 154 3.63 -19.02 2.16
C TYR A 154 4.80 -18.95 1.20
N ASP A 155 4.77 -19.74 0.12
CA ASP A 155 5.80 -19.70 -0.92
C ASP A 155 5.88 -18.31 -1.57
N ILE A 156 4.75 -17.67 -1.87
CA ILE A 156 4.74 -16.30 -2.40
C ILE A 156 5.33 -15.31 -1.38
N TRP A 157 5.02 -15.46 -0.09
CA TRP A 157 5.62 -14.61 0.94
C TRP A 157 7.15 -14.81 1.04
N MET A 158 7.63 -16.05 0.93
CA MET A 158 9.05 -16.40 1.04
C MET A 158 9.87 -16.02 -0.20
N ASP A 159 9.36 -16.35 -1.39
CA ASP A 159 10.11 -16.23 -2.65
C ASP A 159 9.66 -15.08 -3.55
N GLY A 160 8.44 -14.57 -3.35
CA GLY A 160 7.87 -13.50 -4.14
C GLY A 160 7.37 -13.98 -5.50
N LYS A 161 6.53 -13.19 -6.15
CA LYS A 161 5.95 -13.58 -7.44
C LYS A 161 5.98 -12.45 -8.47
N ASN A 162 5.62 -11.23 -8.13
CA ASN A 162 5.31 -10.18 -9.09
C ASN A 162 6.34 -9.05 -9.07
N SER A 163 7.00 -8.80 -7.92
CA SER A 163 7.97 -7.72 -7.78
C SER A 163 9.36 -8.12 -8.30
N LEU A 164 9.66 -7.80 -9.56
CA LEU A 164 10.88 -8.26 -10.24
C LEU A 164 12.08 -7.33 -10.01
N LYS A 165 13.26 -7.95 -9.82
CA LYS A 165 14.58 -7.37 -10.07
C LYS A 165 15.03 -7.77 -11.48
N GLU A 166 16.18 -7.28 -11.90
CA GLU A 166 16.77 -7.67 -13.19
C GLU A 166 17.02 -9.19 -13.28
N THR A 167 17.50 -9.80 -12.19
CA THR A 167 17.92 -11.22 -12.16
C THR A 167 17.26 -12.06 -11.05
N ALA A 168 16.30 -11.48 -10.31
CA ALA A 168 15.64 -12.15 -9.19
C ALA A 168 14.22 -11.61 -8.95
N VAL A 169 13.51 -12.20 -7.99
CA VAL A 169 12.22 -11.69 -7.48
C VAL A 169 12.41 -11.16 -6.06
N ARG A 170 11.77 -10.03 -5.73
CA ARG A 170 11.65 -9.52 -4.36
C ARG A 170 10.53 -10.26 -3.64
N SER A 171 10.72 -10.50 -2.35
CA SER A 171 9.70 -11.09 -1.49
C SER A 171 9.54 -10.27 -0.22
N ILE A 172 8.32 -10.22 0.32
CA ILE A 172 8.02 -9.44 1.53
C ILE A 172 8.79 -10.01 2.72
N SER A 173 9.00 -11.33 2.80
CA SER A 173 9.82 -11.95 3.86
C SER A 173 11.24 -11.39 3.91
N LYS A 174 11.89 -11.17 2.76
CA LYS A 174 13.27 -10.63 2.65
C LYS A 174 13.38 -9.16 3.04
N PHE A 175 12.26 -8.45 3.16
CA PHE A 175 12.25 -7.11 3.71
C PHE A 175 12.58 -7.11 5.21
N ALA A 176 12.14 -8.13 5.96
CA ALA A 176 12.41 -8.26 7.40
C ALA A 176 13.52 -9.27 7.75
N SER A 177 13.64 -10.40 7.04
CA SER A 177 14.57 -11.49 7.45
C SER A 177 16.06 -11.14 7.33
N GLY A 178 16.40 -10.11 6.55
CA GLY A 178 17.78 -9.63 6.37
C GLY A 178 18.13 -8.37 7.18
N ALA A 179 17.31 -7.98 8.15
CA ALA A 179 17.42 -6.68 8.84
C ALA A 179 18.77 -6.43 9.53
N GLU A 180 19.43 -7.46 10.08
CA GLU A 180 20.68 -7.31 10.84
C GLU A 180 21.86 -6.82 9.97
N SER A 181 21.96 -7.32 8.74
CA SER A 181 23.10 -7.07 7.84
C SER A 181 22.79 -6.11 6.69
N LYS A 182 21.53 -5.67 6.56
CA LYS A 182 21.08 -4.81 5.46
C LYS A 182 21.73 -3.43 5.55
N GLY A 183 22.38 -3.04 4.44
CA GLY A 183 23.10 -1.77 4.35
C GLY A 183 24.32 -1.70 5.28
N SER A 184 24.96 -2.82 5.60
CA SER A 184 26.10 -2.86 6.55
C SER A 184 27.29 -1.97 6.17
N ASP A 185 27.44 -1.65 4.89
CA ASP A 185 28.47 -0.72 4.39
C ASP A 185 27.98 0.74 4.31
N ALA A 186 26.69 0.99 4.58
CA ALA A 186 26.11 2.33 4.54
C ALA A 186 26.45 3.13 5.81
N ALA A 187 26.44 4.47 5.70
CA ALA A 187 26.71 5.36 6.83
C ALA A 187 25.73 5.14 7.99
N ILE A 188 24.45 4.97 7.68
CA ILE A 188 23.42 4.52 8.62
C ILE A 188 22.83 3.22 8.06
N PRO A 189 23.25 2.04 8.56
CA PRO A 189 22.68 0.76 8.15
C PRO A 189 21.24 0.60 8.66
N TYR A 190 20.50 -0.37 8.11
CA TYR A 190 19.09 -0.61 8.42
C TYR A 190 18.79 -0.64 9.92
N LYS A 191 19.55 -1.44 10.66
CA LYS A 191 19.37 -1.64 12.11
C LYS A 191 19.65 -0.38 12.95
N ASP A 192 20.34 0.61 12.40
CA ASP A 192 20.73 1.84 13.08
C ASP A 192 19.82 3.03 12.75
N ASN A 193 18.92 2.89 11.76
CA ASN A 193 17.87 3.87 11.49
C ASN A 193 17.02 4.11 12.75
N ALA A 194 16.67 5.37 13.01
CA ALA A 194 16.01 5.78 14.26
C ALA A 194 14.67 5.08 14.53
N PHE A 195 13.83 4.87 13.51
CA PHE A 195 12.58 4.13 13.67
C PHE A 195 12.85 2.65 13.97
N ILE A 196 13.77 2.05 13.21
CA ILE A 196 14.10 0.62 13.33
C ILE A 196 14.70 0.32 14.70
N LYS A 197 15.54 1.21 15.26
CA LYS A 197 16.05 1.08 16.64
C LYS A 197 14.93 1.01 17.67
N VAL A 198 13.97 1.93 17.62
CA VAL A 198 12.82 1.93 18.55
C VAL A 198 12.04 0.62 18.45
N MET A 199 11.80 0.12 17.23
CA MET A 199 11.11 -1.16 17.02
C MET A 199 11.92 -2.34 17.56
N ASN A 200 13.22 -2.42 17.24
CA ASN A 200 14.11 -3.50 17.66
C ASN A 200 14.25 -3.59 19.18
N GLU A 201 14.50 -2.44 19.84
CA GLU A 201 14.65 -2.38 21.30
C GLU A 201 13.36 -2.80 22.02
N TYR A 202 12.20 -2.36 21.52
CA TYR A 202 10.93 -2.76 22.10
C TYR A 202 10.69 -4.26 21.96
N TRP A 203 10.86 -4.84 20.76
CA TRP A 203 10.58 -6.26 20.54
C TRP A 203 11.59 -7.20 21.21
N GLU A 204 12.86 -6.80 21.28
CA GLU A 204 13.87 -7.48 22.09
C GLU A 204 13.44 -7.49 23.57
N SER A 205 12.91 -6.38 24.11
CA SER A 205 12.39 -6.33 25.48
C SER A 205 11.19 -7.25 25.73
N LYS A 206 10.50 -7.68 24.67
CA LYS A 206 9.41 -8.67 24.70
C LYS A 206 9.88 -10.11 24.45
N GLY A 207 11.20 -10.33 24.41
CA GLY A 207 11.79 -11.65 24.24
C GLY A 207 11.74 -12.17 22.79
N LEU A 208 11.54 -11.28 21.81
CA LEU A 208 11.64 -11.63 20.39
C LEU A 208 13.06 -11.40 19.87
N ASP A 209 13.37 -11.96 18.71
CA ASP A 209 14.62 -11.64 18.03
C ASP A 209 14.66 -10.15 17.71
N LYS A 210 15.79 -9.52 18.07
CA LYS A 210 15.98 -8.08 17.96
C LYS A 210 15.84 -7.57 16.53
N TYR A 211 16.20 -8.37 15.53
CA TYR A 211 16.28 -7.94 14.14
C TYR A 211 15.22 -8.62 13.26
N THR A 212 14.81 -9.84 13.58
CA THR A 212 13.85 -10.61 12.75
C THR A 212 12.42 -10.65 13.29
N TRP A 213 12.08 -9.90 14.35
CA TRP A 213 10.74 -9.87 14.95
C TRP A 213 9.59 -9.79 13.93
N GLY A 214 9.71 -8.94 12.89
CA GLY A 214 8.66 -8.75 11.88
C GLY A 214 8.48 -9.97 10.97
N PHE A 215 9.57 -10.70 10.70
CA PHE A 215 9.54 -11.97 9.99
C PHE A 215 8.97 -13.08 10.88
N ASP A 216 9.46 -13.19 12.11
CA ASP A 216 9.10 -14.26 13.05
C ASP A 216 7.61 -14.22 13.42
N MET A 217 7.04 -13.02 13.60
CA MET A 217 5.61 -12.87 13.87
C MET A 217 4.73 -13.39 12.73
N ILE A 218 5.09 -13.08 11.48
CA ILE A 218 4.35 -13.57 10.31
C ILE A 218 4.56 -15.05 10.12
N LYS A 219 5.78 -15.54 10.35
CA LYS A 219 6.08 -16.97 10.35
C LYS A 219 5.21 -17.72 11.36
N ALA A 220 5.14 -17.24 12.60
CA ALA A 220 4.33 -17.83 13.65
C ALA A 220 2.83 -17.80 13.30
N ALA A 221 2.36 -16.74 12.65
CA ALA A 221 0.98 -16.65 12.17
C ALA A 221 0.69 -17.67 11.04
N PHE A 222 1.64 -17.94 10.14
CA PHE A 222 1.52 -18.99 9.13
C PHE A 222 1.63 -20.41 9.72
N ASP A 223 2.52 -20.62 10.69
CA ASP A 223 2.74 -21.94 11.30
C ASP A 223 1.70 -22.28 12.36
N GLY A 224 1.06 -21.27 12.98
CA GLY A 224 0.13 -21.46 14.08
C GLY A 224 0.85 -21.78 15.38
N THR A 225 2.01 -21.15 15.58
CA THR A 225 2.88 -21.40 16.72
C THR A 225 2.84 -20.24 17.71
N GLN A 226 3.36 -20.48 18.90
CA GLN A 226 3.52 -19.44 19.90
C GLN A 226 4.71 -18.55 19.56
N ILE A 227 4.52 -17.23 19.69
CA ILE A 227 5.57 -16.22 19.64
C ILE A 227 5.34 -15.20 20.75
N GLY A 228 6.37 -15.00 21.59
CA GLY A 228 6.20 -14.29 22.86
C GLY A 228 5.03 -14.88 23.66
N GLU A 229 4.10 -14.02 24.04
CA GLU A 229 2.91 -14.37 24.83
C GLU A 229 1.71 -14.82 23.97
N LEU A 230 1.73 -14.58 22.66
CA LEU A 230 0.61 -14.92 21.78
C LEU A 230 0.79 -16.33 21.21
N ASN A 231 -0.24 -17.17 21.33
CA ASN A 231 -0.29 -18.47 20.68
C ASN A 231 -1.20 -18.45 19.46
N PHE A 232 -0.63 -18.36 18.25
CA PHE A 232 -1.43 -18.38 17.03
C PHE A 232 -2.18 -19.69 16.80
N GLY A 233 -1.77 -20.79 17.45
CA GLY A 233 -2.43 -22.08 17.35
C GLY A 233 -3.79 -22.17 18.03
N THR A 234 -4.18 -21.16 18.82
CA THR A 234 -5.45 -21.17 19.58
C THR A 234 -6.44 -20.09 19.14
N VAL A 235 -6.00 -19.03 18.48
CA VAL A 235 -6.83 -17.82 18.27
C VAL A 235 -7.83 -17.89 17.11
N GLY A 236 -7.93 -19.03 16.44
CA GLY A 236 -8.73 -19.19 15.23
C GLY A 236 -8.01 -18.74 13.96
N ARG A 237 -8.36 -19.33 12.81
CA ARG A 237 -7.74 -19.01 11.52
C ARG A 237 -8.08 -17.60 11.07
N THR A 238 -9.28 -17.12 11.37
CA THR A 238 -9.71 -15.78 10.97
C THR A 238 -8.83 -14.70 11.62
N PHE A 239 -8.43 -14.88 12.89
CA PHE A 239 -7.41 -14.03 13.50
C PHE A 239 -6.09 -14.07 12.73
N ARG A 240 -5.59 -15.28 12.45
CA ARG A 240 -4.30 -15.49 11.78
C ARG A 240 -4.28 -14.85 10.39
N LYS A 241 -5.39 -14.94 9.65
CA LYS A 241 -5.54 -14.28 8.34
C LYS A 241 -5.38 -12.78 8.43
N GLU A 242 -6.00 -12.15 9.43
CA GLU A 242 -5.86 -10.71 9.64
C GLU A 242 -4.43 -10.35 10.08
N ALA A 243 -3.82 -11.15 10.94
CA ALA A 243 -2.42 -11.01 11.35
C ALA A 243 -1.45 -11.08 10.15
N ILE A 244 -1.62 -12.06 9.26
CA ILE A 244 -0.79 -12.20 8.04
C ILE A 244 -1.06 -11.02 7.10
N LYS A 245 -2.31 -10.79 6.71
CA LYS A 245 -2.70 -9.75 5.74
C LYS A 245 -2.16 -8.37 6.11
N LYS A 246 -2.35 -7.98 7.37
CA LYS A 246 -2.00 -6.65 7.86
C LYS A 246 -0.56 -6.58 8.34
N GLY A 247 -0.07 -7.62 9.01
CA GLY A 247 1.30 -7.66 9.52
C GLY A 247 2.36 -7.69 8.40
N LEU A 248 2.06 -8.29 7.24
CA LEU A 248 2.94 -8.18 6.06
C LEU A 248 3.18 -6.72 5.67
N LEU A 249 2.14 -5.87 5.74
CA LEU A 249 2.28 -4.45 5.46
C LEU A 249 2.99 -3.71 6.60
N TYR A 250 2.51 -3.88 7.83
CA TYR A 250 2.87 -2.97 8.91
C TYR A 250 4.21 -3.33 9.56
N LEU A 251 4.58 -4.62 9.51
CA LEU A 251 5.76 -5.17 10.18
C LEU A 251 6.89 -5.51 9.22
N ASN A 252 6.62 -5.59 7.91
CA ASN A 252 7.64 -5.91 6.90
C ASN A 252 7.78 -4.79 5.86
N VAL A 253 6.70 -4.41 5.16
CA VAL A 253 6.76 -3.38 4.11
C VAL A 253 7.02 -1.98 4.67
N TYR A 254 6.33 -1.56 5.72
CA TYR A 254 6.50 -0.23 6.32
C TYR A 254 7.94 0.04 6.80
N PRO A 255 8.56 -0.85 7.61
CA PRO A 255 9.96 -0.69 8.00
C PRO A 255 10.92 -0.69 6.79
N TYR A 256 10.58 -1.38 5.71
CA TYR A 256 11.39 -1.43 4.50
C TYR A 256 11.27 -0.16 3.65
N ALA A 257 10.09 0.46 3.57
CA ALA A 257 9.93 1.77 2.94
C ALA A 257 10.72 2.86 3.67
N ILE A 258 10.79 2.80 5.01
CA ILE A 258 11.67 3.65 5.82
C ILE A 258 13.14 3.46 5.45
N TRP A 259 13.56 2.20 5.29
CA TRP A 259 14.91 1.89 4.87
C TRP A 259 15.26 2.46 3.50
N GLU A 260 14.41 2.30 2.50
CA GLU A 260 14.68 2.82 1.15
C GLU A 260 14.85 4.36 1.13
N MET A 261 14.12 5.09 1.98
CA MET A 261 14.38 6.53 2.18
C MET A 261 15.73 6.78 2.85
N GLN A 262 16.10 6.00 3.86
CA GLN A 262 17.41 6.11 4.52
C GLN A 262 18.57 5.77 3.58
N ASP A 263 18.38 4.78 2.70
CA ASP A 263 19.35 4.38 1.69
C ASP A 263 19.60 5.52 0.71
N GLN A 264 18.54 6.20 0.26
CA GLN A 264 18.70 7.42 -0.54
C GLN A 264 19.52 8.50 0.18
N ILE A 265 19.28 8.71 1.49
CA ILE A 265 20.02 9.69 2.28
C ILE A 265 21.49 9.29 2.39
N ASN A 266 21.78 7.99 2.58
CA ASN A 266 23.15 7.47 2.60
C ASN A 266 23.84 7.74 1.25
N ASP A 267 23.21 7.40 0.14
CA ASP A 267 23.73 7.61 -1.22
C ASP A 267 23.99 9.09 -1.50
N CYS A 268 23.06 9.96 -1.12
CA CYS A 268 23.18 11.41 -1.28
C CYS A 268 24.44 11.97 -0.58
N ARG A 269 24.85 11.38 0.55
CA ARG A 269 25.99 11.84 1.36
C ARG A 269 27.34 11.29 0.90
N VAL A 270 27.38 10.13 0.24
CA VAL A 270 28.63 9.50 -0.22
C VAL A 270 29.13 10.17 -1.51
N ASP A 271 28.22 10.58 -2.39
CA ASP A 271 28.57 10.99 -3.76
C ASP A 271 28.41 12.50 -4.01
N GLY A 272 29.18 13.35 -3.32
CA GLY A 272 29.33 14.77 -3.70
C GLY A 272 29.71 15.04 -5.18
N THR A 273 29.91 13.98 -5.97
CA THR A 273 29.95 13.94 -7.44
C THR A 273 29.11 12.74 -7.97
N ASN A 274 27.79 12.88 -8.09
CA ASN A 274 26.92 11.85 -8.68
C ASN A 274 27.30 11.56 -10.15
N GLU A 275 27.79 10.36 -10.44
CA GLU A 275 27.79 9.83 -11.83
C GLU A 275 26.42 9.23 -12.21
N ASP A 276 25.52 9.00 -11.23
CA ASP A 276 24.09 8.73 -11.44
C ASP A 276 23.23 9.46 -10.37
N PRO A 277 22.55 10.58 -10.69
CA PRO A 277 21.70 11.36 -9.78
C PRO A 277 20.38 10.64 -9.43
N SER A 278 20.45 9.33 -9.25
CA SER A 278 19.32 8.42 -9.13
C SER A 278 18.58 8.67 -7.82
N VAL A 279 17.38 9.23 -7.89
CA VAL A 279 16.40 9.25 -6.79
C VAL A 279 15.77 7.86 -6.60
N LYS A 280 16.51 6.80 -6.93
CA LYS A 280 16.02 5.45 -7.13
C LYS A 280 15.48 4.85 -5.84
N ALA A 281 16.25 4.90 -4.76
CA ALA A 281 15.83 4.40 -3.45
C ALA A 281 14.65 5.21 -2.90
N TRP A 282 14.63 6.54 -3.14
CA TRP A 282 13.47 7.37 -2.79
C TRP A 282 12.19 6.96 -3.54
N ASP A 283 12.27 6.79 -4.86
CA ASP A 283 11.16 6.32 -5.68
C ASP A 283 10.73 4.88 -5.28
N GLU A 284 11.67 4.03 -4.85
CA GLU A 284 11.38 2.69 -4.33
C GLU A 284 10.55 2.78 -3.04
N ALA A 285 10.89 3.68 -2.12
CA ALA A 285 10.09 3.92 -0.93
C ALA A 285 8.64 4.32 -1.27
N VAL A 286 8.44 5.20 -2.27
CA VAL A 286 7.10 5.58 -2.74
C VAL A 286 6.38 4.38 -3.36
N ALA A 287 7.07 3.58 -4.16
CA ALA A 287 6.53 2.36 -4.73
C ALA A 287 6.06 1.36 -3.66
N PHE A 288 6.78 1.25 -2.54
CA PHE A 288 6.43 0.42 -1.38
C PHE A 288 5.43 1.06 -0.41
N TRP A 289 5.05 2.33 -0.61
CA TRP A 289 3.91 2.96 0.07
C TRP A 289 2.64 2.88 -0.78
N ALA A 290 2.74 3.19 -2.08
CA ALA A 290 1.61 3.30 -2.99
C ALA A 290 1.15 1.95 -3.54
N GLY A 291 2.07 1.11 -4.03
CA GLY A 291 1.73 -0.10 -4.76
C GLY A 291 1.34 0.16 -6.23
N SER A 292 1.41 -0.88 -7.05
CA SER A 292 1.11 -0.83 -8.48
C SER A 292 -0.38 -0.69 -8.80
N GLN A 293 -1.27 -1.07 -7.89
CA GLN A 293 -2.72 -0.91 -8.07
C GLN A 293 -3.16 0.56 -8.14
N THR A 294 -2.33 1.49 -7.63
CA THR A 294 -2.57 2.93 -7.73
C THR A 294 -2.19 3.53 -9.09
N ARG A 295 -1.61 2.73 -9.98
CA ARG A 295 -1.18 3.20 -11.31
C ARG A 295 -2.37 3.54 -12.17
N ASP A 296 -2.19 4.56 -13.01
CA ASP A 296 -3.18 5.05 -13.98
C ASP A 296 -4.47 5.64 -13.37
N TYR A 297 -4.62 5.64 -12.04
CA TYR A 297 -5.67 6.36 -11.33
C TYR A 297 -5.27 7.82 -11.12
N ALA A 298 -6.22 8.72 -11.33
CA ALA A 298 -5.99 10.12 -10.98
C ALA A 298 -5.92 10.27 -9.45
N TYR A 299 -5.17 11.27 -8.99
CA TYR A 299 -5.16 11.64 -7.58
C TYR A 299 -6.58 11.96 -7.10
N GLY A 300 -7.03 11.31 -6.02
CA GLY A 300 -8.40 11.48 -5.52
C GLY A 300 -9.39 10.39 -5.89
N GLU A 301 -9.02 9.47 -6.79
CA GLU A 301 -9.91 8.38 -7.21
C GLU A 301 -9.91 7.23 -6.21
N THR A 302 -11.09 6.65 -5.98
CA THR A 302 -11.22 5.39 -5.24
C THR A 302 -10.64 4.26 -6.09
N ILE A 303 -9.68 3.53 -5.54
CA ILE A 303 -9.04 2.40 -6.20
C ILE A 303 -9.66 1.12 -5.64
N ASP A 304 -10.47 0.46 -6.46
CA ASP A 304 -11.09 -0.80 -6.10
C ASP A 304 -10.01 -1.89 -5.89
N ASP A 305 -10.24 -2.78 -4.91
CA ASP A 305 -9.37 -3.91 -4.55
C ASP A 305 -7.94 -3.57 -4.06
N ASP A 306 -7.55 -2.30 -3.95
CA ASP A 306 -6.28 -1.92 -3.33
C ASP A 306 -6.32 -2.18 -1.81
N ASN A 307 -5.30 -2.85 -1.31
CA ASN A 307 -5.14 -3.20 0.09
C ASN A 307 -3.78 -2.79 0.67
N PHE A 308 -3.03 -1.94 -0.03
CA PHE A 308 -1.69 -1.52 0.36
C PHE A 308 -1.69 -0.30 1.30
N ILE A 309 -0.52 0.26 1.62
CA ILE A 309 -0.38 1.30 2.66
C ILE A 309 -1.11 2.60 2.27
N TYR A 310 -1.04 3.04 1.00
CA TYR A 310 -1.82 4.18 0.51
C TYR A 310 -3.34 3.97 0.72
N ALA A 311 -3.88 2.85 0.23
CA ALA A 311 -5.31 2.54 0.38
C ALA A 311 -5.75 2.39 1.84
N LEU A 312 -4.85 1.99 2.75
CA LEU A 312 -5.16 1.98 4.17
C LEU A 312 -5.47 3.39 4.70
N GLY A 313 -4.71 4.41 4.27
CA GLY A 313 -4.99 5.80 4.63
C GLY A 313 -6.42 6.19 4.26
N ASP A 314 -6.81 5.95 3.01
CA ASP A 314 -8.16 6.28 2.51
C ASP A 314 -9.26 5.46 3.24
N LYS A 315 -9.00 4.18 3.54
CA LYS A 315 -9.91 3.34 4.34
C LYS A 315 -10.10 3.84 5.76
N ARG A 316 -9.07 4.39 6.41
CA ARG A 316 -9.16 4.90 7.78
C ARG A 316 -9.73 6.32 7.80
N CYS A 317 -9.40 7.17 6.84
CA CYS A 317 -9.94 8.53 6.82
C CYS A 317 -11.48 8.55 6.82
N ALA A 318 -12.11 7.62 6.08
CA ALA A 318 -13.56 7.48 6.03
C ALA A 318 -14.17 6.98 7.35
N ASN A 319 -13.38 6.39 8.25
CA ASN A 319 -13.82 6.02 9.58
C ASN A 319 -13.56 7.12 10.62
N PHE A 320 -12.72 8.10 10.28
CA PHE A 320 -12.23 9.10 11.21
C PHE A 320 -12.61 10.55 10.84
N GLY A 321 -13.33 10.75 9.74
CA GLY A 321 -13.70 12.09 9.25
C GLY A 321 -12.49 12.92 8.78
N THR A 322 -11.40 12.25 8.40
CA THR A 322 -10.10 12.89 8.04
C THR A 322 -9.76 12.76 6.56
N CYS A 323 -10.76 12.59 5.71
CA CYS A 323 -10.60 12.67 4.27
C CYS A 323 -10.69 14.13 3.79
N ALA A 324 -10.18 14.42 2.59
CA ALA A 324 -10.22 15.75 2.00
C ALA A 324 -11.63 16.36 1.91
N THR A 325 -12.66 15.52 1.76
CA THR A 325 -14.07 15.93 1.78
C THR A 325 -14.81 15.28 2.96
N GLY A 326 -14.27 15.45 4.17
CA GLY A 326 -14.83 14.87 5.40
C GLY A 326 -14.65 13.36 5.46
N PHE A 327 -15.64 12.61 4.95
CA PHE A 327 -15.65 11.13 4.99
C PHE A 327 -15.35 10.47 3.63
N SER A 328 -15.08 11.26 2.59
CA SER A 328 -14.79 10.75 1.25
C SER A 328 -13.61 11.45 0.56
N GLY A 329 -13.08 10.79 -0.46
CA GLY A 329 -11.88 11.19 -1.18
C GLY A 329 -10.60 10.75 -0.48
N THR A 330 -9.45 11.23 -0.98
CA THR A 330 -8.13 10.90 -0.43
C THR A 330 -8.00 11.36 1.03
N ALA A 331 -7.36 10.53 1.84
CA ALA A 331 -7.01 10.86 3.22
C ALA A 331 -6.12 12.09 3.29
N LEU A 332 -6.37 12.99 4.25
CA LEU A 332 -5.51 14.16 4.48
C LEU A 332 -4.04 13.76 4.71
N VAL A 333 -3.81 12.64 5.42
CA VAL A 333 -2.46 12.08 5.62
C VAL A 333 -1.80 11.66 4.30
N ASN A 334 -2.54 11.08 3.35
CA ASN A 334 -1.99 10.70 2.05
C ASN A 334 -1.60 11.94 1.22
N GLN A 335 -2.32 13.05 1.36
CA GLN A 335 -1.96 14.31 0.72
C GLN A 335 -0.64 14.87 1.27
N GLU A 336 -0.50 14.86 2.59
CA GLU A 336 0.72 15.33 3.27
C GLU A 336 1.92 14.44 2.93
N LEU A 337 1.74 13.12 2.96
CA LEU A 337 2.76 12.16 2.56
C LEU A 337 3.21 12.40 1.11
N LEU A 338 2.28 12.59 0.17
CA LEU A 338 2.61 12.88 -1.22
C LEU A 338 3.38 14.20 -1.38
N ALA A 339 3.02 15.24 -0.62
CA ALA A 339 3.75 16.50 -0.62
C ALA A 339 5.18 16.33 -0.10
N LEU A 340 5.37 15.57 0.98
CA LEU A 340 6.68 15.25 1.55
C LEU A 340 7.52 14.38 0.61
N PHE A 341 6.94 13.36 -0.02
CA PHE A 341 7.61 12.53 -1.02
C PHE A 341 8.09 13.36 -2.22
N ASN A 342 7.26 14.27 -2.74
CA ASN A 342 7.69 15.17 -3.82
C ASN A 342 8.81 16.11 -3.36
N ARG A 343 8.73 16.67 -2.15
CA ARG A 343 9.79 17.53 -1.63
C ARG A 343 11.11 16.77 -1.45
N GLY A 344 11.08 15.57 -0.88
CA GLY A 344 12.30 14.76 -0.68
C GLY A 344 12.92 14.32 -2.00
N LYS A 345 12.10 14.00 -3.02
CA LYS A 345 12.58 13.75 -4.39
C LYS A 345 13.37 14.95 -4.95
N GLU A 346 12.83 16.16 -4.83
CA GLU A 346 13.52 17.36 -5.35
C GLU A 346 14.82 17.67 -4.60
N GLN A 347 14.85 17.40 -3.29
CA GLN A 347 16.04 17.54 -2.46
C GLN A 347 17.11 16.49 -2.83
N ALA A 348 16.71 15.22 -2.96
CA ALA A 348 17.59 14.13 -3.40
C ALA A 348 18.18 14.41 -4.79
N ARG A 349 17.36 14.88 -5.72
CA ARG A 349 17.79 15.26 -7.08
C ARG A 349 18.80 16.42 -7.08
N SER A 350 18.62 17.38 -6.18
CA SER A 350 19.48 18.56 -6.05
C SER A 350 20.71 18.33 -5.16
N LEU A 351 20.92 17.10 -4.64
CA LEU A 351 21.98 16.78 -3.68
C LEU A 351 21.93 17.61 -2.37
N GLU A 352 20.75 18.09 -2.01
CA GLU A 352 20.50 18.77 -0.74
C GLU A 352 20.10 17.71 0.29
N CYS A 353 21.07 16.99 0.85
CA CYS A 353 20.80 15.80 1.67
C CYS A 353 20.29 16.09 3.08
N GLU A 354 20.76 17.17 3.72
CA GLU A 354 20.44 17.47 5.12
C GLU A 354 18.94 17.71 5.35
N PRO A 355 18.19 18.40 4.47
CA PRO A 355 16.74 18.52 4.62
C PRO A 355 15.98 17.20 4.40
N ILE A 356 16.60 16.17 3.83
CA ILE A 356 15.94 14.88 3.56
C ILE A 356 15.72 14.10 4.85
N ASP A 357 16.62 14.16 5.83
CA ASP A 357 16.44 13.48 7.12
C ASP A 357 15.11 13.91 7.79
N ASP A 358 14.88 15.22 7.89
CA ASP A 358 13.65 15.78 8.44
C ASP A 358 12.40 15.32 7.68
N ILE A 359 12.49 15.22 6.35
CA ILE A 359 11.38 14.77 5.49
C ILE A 359 11.11 13.28 5.72
N HIS A 360 12.15 12.46 5.73
CA HIS A 360 12.09 11.03 6.00
C HIS A 360 11.47 10.75 7.38
N GLU A 361 11.87 11.49 8.42
CA GLU A 361 11.30 11.36 9.77
C GLU A 361 9.83 11.76 9.85
N LYS A 362 9.41 12.78 9.09
CA LYS A 362 7.99 13.14 8.98
C LYS A 362 7.19 12.09 8.24
N ILE A 363 7.69 11.58 7.12
CA ILE A 363 7.02 10.53 6.33
C ILE A 363 6.86 9.27 7.18
N GLY A 364 7.95 8.76 7.77
CA GLY A 364 7.91 7.54 8.59
C GLY A 364 6.96 7.67 9.77
N THR A 365 6.83 8.86 10.36
CA THR A 365 5.88 9.13 11.44
C THR A 365 4.44 9.18 10.93
N LEU A 366 4.15 9.94 9.88
CA LEU A 366 2.80 10.09 9.33
C LEU A 366 2.24 8.79 8.74
N MET A 367 3.09 7.91 8.21
CA MET A 367 2.68 6.56 7.78
C MET A 367 2.06 5.72 8.90
N MET A 368 2.35 6.02 10.18
CA MET A 368 1.74 5.32 11.32
C MET A 368 0.38 5.87 11.74
N LEU A 369 -0.06 7.03 11.21
CA LEU A 369 -1.35 7.63 11.58
C LEU A 369 -2.53 6.68 11.27
N PRO A 370 -2.61 6.02 10.09
CA PRO A 370 -3.62 5.00 9.84
C PRO A 370 -3.50 3.78 10.77
N PHE A 371 -2.31 3.49 11.32
CA PHE A 371 -2.13 2.40 12.28
C PHE A 371 -2.71 2.74 13.65
N ILE A 372 -2.54 3.99 14.09
CA ILE A 372 -3.16 4.52 15.31
C ILE A 372 -4.69 4.53 15.16
N GLN A 373 -5.19 5.04 14.04
CA GLN A 373 -6.62 5.01 13.71
C GLN A 373 -7.17 3.58 13.71
N GLY A 374 -6.45 2.63 13.09
CA GLY A 374 -6.81 1.21 13.15
C GLY A 374 -6.87 0.68 14.57
N THR A 375 -5.85 0.98 15.39
CA THR A 375 -5.80 0.55 16.79
C THR A 375 -6.98 1.06 17.59
N LEU A 376 -7.30 2.36 17.52
CA LEU A 376 -8.46 2.95 18.19
C LEU A 376 -9.76 2.31 17.75
N ARG A 377 -9.93 2.09 16.44
CA ARG A 377 -11.11 1.44 15.89
C ARG A 377 -11.30 0.05 16.48
N TYR A 378 -10.27 -0.78 16.49
CA TYR A 378 -10.42 -2.15 16.95
C TYR A 378 -10.45 -2.27 18.46
N LEU A 379 -9.78 -1.39 19.21
CA LEU A 379 -10.01 -1.26 20.65
C LEU A 379 -11.50 -1.00 20.96
N TYR A 380 -12.17 -0.15 20.16
CA TYR A 380 -13.60 0.11 20.31
C TYR A 380 -14.45 -1.13 19.98
N TYR A 381 -14.21 -1.78 18.84
CA TYR A 381 -15.03 -2.92 18.44
C TYR A 381 -14.82 -4.16 19.32
N THR A 382 -13.65 -4.33 19.91
CA THR A 382 -13.36 -5.42 20.84
C THR A 382 -13.73 -5.08 22.29
N LYS A 383 -14.39 -3.96 22.58
CA LYS A 383 -14.71 -3.59 23.97
C LYS A 383 -15.83 -4.46 24.58
N ASP A 384 -16.82 -4.83 23.76
CA ASP A 384 -18.01 -5.57 24.20
C ASP A 384 -18.09 -6.99 23.62
N SER A 385 -17.48 -7.23 22.45
CA SER A 385 -17.52 -8.52 21.75
C SER A 385 -16.16 -8.80 21.13
N GLN A 386 -15.60 -9.98 21.37
CA GLN A 386 -14.27 -10.35 20.88
C GLN A 386 -14.35 -11.54 19.95
N ASP A 387 -14.54 -11.26 18.66
CA ASP A 387 -14.39 -12.25 17.60
C ASP A 387 -12.94 -12.30 17.10
N ALA A 388 -12.56 -13.41 16.50
CA ALA A 388 -11.22 -13.66 15.99
C ALA A 388 -10.78 -12.64 14.95
N LYS A 389 -11.71 -12.14 14.12
CA LYS A 389 -11.38 -11.17 13.07
C LYS A 389 -11.00 -9.83 13.68
N THR A 390 -11.92 -9.19 14.41
CA THR A 390 -11.69 -7.85 14.99
C THR A 390 -10.50 -7.85 15.95
N THR A 391 -10.28 -8.96 16.65
CA THR A 391 -9.14 -9.11 17.55
C THR A 391 -7.82 -9.32 16.81
N GLY A 392 -7.80 -10.08 15.72
CA GLY A 392 -6.63 -10.20 14.84
C GLY A 392 -6.27 -8.87 14.18
N GLU A 393 -7.28 -8.06 13.83
CA GLU A 393 -7.07 -6.70 13.36
C GLU A 393 -6.49 -5.79 14.47
N LEU A 394 -7.00 -5.87 15.69
CA LEU A 394 -6.42 -5.17 16.85
C LEU A 394 -4.94 -5.54 17.04
N TRP A 395 -4.62 -6.84 17.03
CA TRP A 395 -3.24 -7.30 17.16
C TRP A 395 -2.34 -6.68 16.09
N ALA A 396 -2.73 -6.73 14.82
CA ALA A 396 -1.89 -6.25 13.73
C ALA A 396 -1.63 -4.73 13.82
N PHE A 397 -2.68 -3.95 14.08
CA PHE A 397 -2.55 -2.49 14.19
C PHE A 397 -1.78 -2.05 15.44
N ALA A 398 -2.08 -2.65 16.59
CA ALA A 398 -1.41 -2.31 17.84
C ALA A 398 0.08 -2.69 17.79
N THR A 399 0.41 -3.86 17.24
CA THR A 399 1.80 -4.33 17.08
C THR A 399 2.65 -3.32 16.32
N ALA A 400 2.13 -2.71 15.25
CA ALA A 400 2.89 -1.71 14.49
C ALA A 400 3.26 -0.45 15.30
N ILE A 401 2.43 -0.05 16.27
CA ILE A 401 2.60 1.21 17.00
C ILE A 401 3.18 1.05 18.41
N LEU A 402 3.08 -0.14 19.00
CA LEU A 402 3.51 -0.44 20.37
C LEU A 402 4.92 0.07 20.71
N PRO A 403 5.95 -0.10 19.85
CA PRO A 403 7.29 0.45 20.12
C PRO A 403 7.29 1.95 20.40
N PHE A 404 6.57 2.71 19.58
CA PHE A 404 6.51 4.17 19.68
C PHE A 404 5.57 4.64 20.80
N VAL A 405 4.51 3.88 21.10
CA VAL A 405 3.70 4.11 22.31
C VAL A 405 4.58 3.94 23.55
N ASN A 406 5.42 2.89 23.59
CA ASN A 406 6.28 2.61 24.73
C ASN A 406 7.35 3.69 24.94
N GLU A 407 7.95 4.17 23.85
CA GLU A 407 8.92 5.27 23.88
C GLU A 407 8.35 6.54 24.53
N VAL A 408 7.07 6.82 24.32
CA VAL A 408 6.41 8.01 24.89
C VAL A 408 5.81 7.76 26.27
N ASN A 409 5.17 6.60 26.44
CA ASN A 409 4.42 6.23 27.64
C ASN A 409 4.37 4.70 27.81
N PRO A 410 5.31 4.12 28.57
CA PRO A 410 5.35 2.68 28.84
C PRO A 410 4.07 2.12 29.45
N THR A 411 3.36 2.89 30.27
CA THR A 411 2.06 2.47 30.84
C THR A 411 0.99 2.34 29.77
N ALA A 412 0.97 3.25 28.78
CA ALA A 412 0.05 3.13 27.64
C ALA A 412 0.38 1.90 26.79
N ALA A 413 1.67 1.63 26.56
CA ALA A 413 2.11 0.44 25.83
C ALA A 413 1.77 -0.85 26.56
N GLU A 414 1.92 -0.90 27.88
CA GLU A 414 1.54 -2.07 28.68
C GLU A 414 0.03 -2.35 28.59
N ALA A 415 -0.80 -1.31 28.71
CA ALA A 415 -2.25 -1.43 28.56
C ALA A 415 -2.64 -1.93 27.15
N LEU A 416 -2.04 -1.36 26.11
CA LEU A 416 -2.27 -1.78 24.73
C LEU A 416 -1.75 -3.20 24.46
N TYR A 417 -0.61 -3.59 25.04
CA TYR A 417 -0.05 -4.93 24.92
C TYR A 417 -0.95 -5.99 25.58
N LYS A 418 -1.52 -5.70 26.76
CA LYS A 418 -2.51 -6.57 27.41
C LYS A 418 -3.69 -6.88 26.48
N ARG A 419 -4.22 -5.86 25.80
CA ARG A 419 -5.31 -6.03 24.84
C ARG A 419 -4.91 -6.85 23.62
N ALA A 420 -3.82 -6.44 22.96
CA ALA A 420 -3.47 -6.94 21.64
C ALA A 420 -2.74 -8.29 21.67
N TRP A 421 -1.89 -8.53 22.68
CA TRP A 421 -1.01 -9.69 22.75
C TRP A 421 -1.44 -10.72 23.79
N LEU A 422 -1.88 -10.27 24.97
CA LEU A 422 -2.38 -11.18 26.00
C LEU A 422 -3.86 -11.54 25.81
N LEU A 423 -4.54 -10.86 24.88
CA LEU A 423 -5.97 -11.01 24.62
C LEU A 423 -6.81 -10.81 25.91
N ASP A 424 -6.35 -9.93 26.79
CA ASP A 424 -7.02 -9.58 28.03
C ASP A 424 -7.92 -8.37 27.82
N PHE A 425 -9.23 -8.61 27.81
CA PHE A 425 -10.24 -7.57 27.59
C PHE A 425 -10.89 -7.04 28.87
N SER A 426 -10.34 -7.35 30.04
CA SER A 426 -10.94 -6.95 31.33
C SER A 426 -10.88 -5.45 31.64
N GLY A 427 -10.02 -4.68 30.95
CA GLY A 427 -9.89 -3.24 31.12
C GLY A 427 -11.04 -2.42 30.49
N SER A 428 -10.99 -1.09 30.62
CA SER A 428 -11.90 -0.16 29.92
C SER A 428 -11.28 0.39 28.63
N TYR A 429 -12.08 0.41 27.55
CA TYR A 429 -11.72 1.06 26.29
C TYR A 429 -11.37 2.54 26.51
N GLU A 430 -12.17 3.26 27.30
CA GLU A 430 -12.00 4.68 27.57
C GLU A 430 -10.67 4.97 28.29
N ALA A 431 -10.27 4.09 29.20
CA ALA A 431 -8.99 4.20 29.91
C ALA A 431 -7.80 4.00 28.95
N ASP A 432 -7.85 2.96 28.11
CA ASP A 432 -6.78 2.65 27.15
C ASP A 432 -6.67 3.72 26.07
N LYS A 433 -7.82 4.18 25.54
CA LYS A 433 -7.89 5.31 24.61
C LYS A 433 -7.26 6.56 25.21
N LYS A 434 -7.61 6.92 26.44
CA LYS A 434 -7.06 8.11 27.11
C LYS A 434 -5.55 8.00 27.33
N LEU A 435 -5.02 6.80 27.54
CA LEU A 435 -3.57 6.57 27.63
C LEU A 435 -2.88 6.75 26.28
N LEU A 436 -3.45 6.16 25.23
CA LEU A 436 -2.94 6.26 23.86
C LEU A 436 -3.00 7.71 23.35
N GLU A 437 -4.07 8.44 23.64
CA GLU A 437 -4.25 9.85 23.31
C GLU A 437 -3.15 10.77 23.84
N LYS A 438 -2.53 10.41 24.96
CA LYS A 438 -1.42 11.17 25.55
C LYS A 438 -0.11 11.01 24.78
N THR A 439 -0.02 10.04 23.86
CA THR A 439 1.23 9.79 23.15
C THR A 439 1.37 10.56 21.84
N TYR A 440 0.26 11.03 21.26
CA TYR A 440 0.20 11.54 19.88
C TYR A 440 1.27 12.59 19.57
N SER A 441 1.36 13.66 20.38
CA SER A 441 2.28 14.78 20.09
C SER A 441 3.76 14.44 20.18
N LYS A 442 4.13 13.30 20.79
CA LYS A 442 5.53 12.85 20.90
C LYS A 442 5.80 11.58 20.10
N PHE A 443 4.79 11.08 19.38
CA PHE A 443 4.87 9.86 18.59
C PHE A 443 5.82 10.04 17.40
N GLY A 444 6.54 8.99 17.01
CA GLY A 444 7.55 9.04 15.94
C GLY A 444 8.97 9.36 16.43
N VAL A 445 9.84 9.77 15.50
CA VAL A 445 11.25 10.09 15.77
C VAL A 445 11.61 11.47 15.20
N GLY A 446 12.67 12.07 15.74
CA GLY A 446 13.25 13.36 15.28
C GLY A 446 12.21 14.42 14.89
N ALA A 447 12.33 14.97 13.68
CA ALA A 447 11.48 16.00 13.11
C ALA A 447 10.03 15.55 12.81
N GLY A 448 9.75 14.24 12.90
CA GLY A 448 8.40 13.69 12.82
C GLY A 448 7.61 13.83 14.14
N LYS A 449 8.30 14.00 15.29
CA LYS A 449 7.62 14.25 16.56
C LYS A 449 6.81 15.54 16.47
N GLY A 450 5.52 15.46 16.83
CA GLY A 450 4.56 16.55 16.72
C GLY A 450 3.75 16.55 15.42
N SER A 451 4.07 15.70 14.43
CA SER A 451 3.28 15.58 13.20
C SER A 451 1.92 14.90 13.41
N ILE A 452 1.81 14.03 14.43
CA ILE A 452 0.54 13.39 14.80
C ILE A 452 -0.09 14.17 15.96
N THR A 453 -1.29 14.67 15.72
CA THR A 453 -2.10 15.40 16.72
C THR A 453 -3.49 14.79 16.84
N CYS A 454 -4.22 15.22 17.85
CA CYS A 454 -5.63 14.90 18.04
C CYS A 454 -6.46 15.15 16.76
N GLU A 455 -6.25 16.32 16.16
CA GLU A 455 -6.96 16.77 14.97
C GLU A 455 -6.64 15.89 13.77
N THR A 456 -5.37 15.53 13.58
CA THR A 456 -4.97 14.66 12.45
C THR A 456 -5.53 13.23 12.58
N ILE A 457 -5.80 12.76 13.80
CA ILE A 457 -6.39 11.44 14.03
C ILE A 457 -7.91 11.47 13.78
N GLY A 458 -8.60 12.50 14.24
CA GLY A 458 -10.06 12.64 14.12
C GLY A 458 -10.85 11.82 15.15
N ASP A 459 -12.18 11.89 15.04
CA ASP A 459 -13.13 11.13 15.87
C ASP A 459 -13.51 9.83 15.17
N LEU A 460 -13.83 8.76 15.91
CA LEU A 460 -14.22 7.48 15.32
C LEU A 460 -15.72 7.45 15.00
N TYR A 461 -16.07 7.01 13.79
CA TYR A 461 -17.44 6.87 13.29
C TYR A 461 -17.73 5.46 12.75
N SER A 462 -18.98 5.01 12.86
CA SER A 462 -19.47 3.84 12.10
C SER A 462 -19.83 4.21 10.67
N ASP A 463 -20.34 5.42 10.51
CA ASP A 463 -20.74 6.05 9.25
C ASP A 463 -20.78 7.58 9.47
N PRO A 464 -20.91 8.40 8.40
CA PRO A 464 -20.83 9.85 8.51
C PRO A 464 -21.84 10.52 9.45
N GLN A 465 -22.90 9.82 9.86
CA GLN A 465 -23.94 10.34 10.76
C GLN A 465 -23.83 9.81 12.19
N ASN A 466 -23.05 8.75 12.42
CA ASN A 466 -23.02 8.04 13.70
C ASN A 466 -21.59 7.99 14.27
N MET A 467 -21.32 8.92 15.19
CA MET A 467 -20.08 8.94 15.96
C MET A 467 -20.08 7.84 17.02
N LEU A 468 -19.00 7.05 17.06
CA LEU A 468 -18.80 5.98 18.04
C LEU A 468 -17.96 6.46 19.21
N SER A 469 -16.93 7.27 18.96
CA SER A 469 -16.03 7.76 19.99
C SER A 469 -15.37 9.06 19.55
N GLU A 470 -15.64 10.14 20.28
CA GLU A 470 -14.90 11.41 20.13
C GLU A 470 -13.44 11.25 20.58
N ASN A 471 -12.53 12.00 19.98
CA ASN A 471 -11.16 12.17 20.43
C ASN A 471 -11.13 13.18 21.58
N THR A 472 -10.51 12.81 22.69
CA THR A 472 -10.57 13.59 23.94
C THR A 472 -9.24 14.19 24.35
N CYS A 473 -8.19 14.06 23.53
CA CYS A 473 -6.94 14.71 23.87
C CYS A 473 -7.08 16.22 23.83
N SER A 474 -6.79 16.85 24.97
CA SER A 474 -6.65 18.29 25.03
C SER A 474 -5.50 18.68 24.11
N SER A 475 -5.72 19.68 23.26
CA SER A 475 -4.62 20.39 22.61
C SER A 475 -3.75 20.91 23.74
N SER A 476 -2.71 20.15 24.07
CA SER A 476 -1.73 20.56 25.06
C SER A 476 -0.99 21.68 24.36
N SER A 477 -1.46 22.92 24.57
CA SER A 477 -0.71 24.12 24.31
C SER A 477 0.66 23.89 24.93
N LEU A 478 1.66 23.72 24.07
CA LEU A 478 3.06 23.85 24.46
C LEU A 478 3.12 25.12 25.29
N SER A 479 3.53 24.98 26.55
CA SER A 479 3.73 26.10 27.45
C SER A 479 4.64 27.11 26.76
N ASP A 480 4.15 28.35 26.70
CA ASP A 480 4.81 29.57 26.24
C ASP A 480 6.34 29.51 26.22
N ASN A 481 6.89 29.49 25.01
CA ASN A 481 7.97 30.36 24.51
C ASN A 481 8.47 29.82 23.16
N ASP A 482 7.71 30.08 22.10
CA ASP A 482 8.21 30.39 20.75
C ASP A 482 7.01 30.74 19.87
N ASP A 483 6.60 32.00 19.99
CA ASP A 483 5.59 32.60 19.13
C ASP A 483 6.07 32.62 17.67
N GLY A 484 5.24 32.07 16.76
CA GLY A 484 5.17 32.64 15.42
C GLY A 484 5.09 31.71 14.21
N LEU A 485 4.98 30.39 14.33
CA LEU A 485 4.96 29.51 13.13
C LEU A 485 3.78 28.53 13.01
N ALA A 486 3.09 28.20 14.09
CA ALA A 486 2.11 27.11 14.09
C ALA A 486 0.69 27.47 13.58
N LEU A 487 0.36 28.75 13.31
CA LEU A 487 -1.00 29.17 12.93
C LEU A 487 -1.12 29.83 11.55
N LYS A 488 -0.19 29.55 10.61
CA LYS A 488 -0.26 30.07 9.23
C LYS A 488 -0.32 29.01 8.12
N LEU A 489 -0.17 27.73 8.43
CA LEU A 489 -0.16 26.66 7.41
C LEU A 489 -1.56 26.09 7.10
N GLY A 490 -2.53 26.18 8.02
CA GLY A 490 -3.87 25.59 7.83
C GLY A 490 -4.87 26.39 6.98
N LEU A 491 -4.60 27.66 6.65
CA LEU A 491 -5.56 28.52 5.91
C LEU A 491 -4.99 29.13 4.61
N GLY A 492 -3.72 28.89 4.28
CA GLY A 492 -3.06 29.49 3.12
C GLY A 492 -3.22 28.74 1.79
N LEU A 493 -3.42 27.42 1.80
CA LEU A 493 -3.40 26.61 0.58
C LEU A 493 -4.79 26.38 -0.04
N GLY A 494 -5.85 26.36 0.78
CA GLY A 494 -7.23 26.23 0.28
C GLY A 494 -7.67 27.43 -0.58
N ALA A 495 -7.28 28.66 -0.19
CA ALA A 495 -7.68 29.87 -0.92
C ALA A 495 -6.88 30.07 -2.23
N ALA A 496 -5.61 29.64 -2.27
CA ALA A 496 -4.78 29.75 -3.47
C ALA A 496 -5.23 28.79 -4.58
N CYS A 497 -5.62 27.56 -4.23
CA CYS A 497 -6.16 26.60 -5.20
C CYS A 497 -7.51 27.04 -5.79
N VAL A 498 -8.39 27.64 -4.99
CA VAL A 498 -9.69 28.16 -5.47
C VAL A 498 -9.51 29.39 -6.38
N ALA A 499 -8.53 30.25 -6.10
CA ALA A 499 -8.22 31.40 -6.97
C ALA A 499 -7.63 30.97 -8.34
N CYS A 500 -6.76 29.96 -8.37
CA CYS A 500 -6.18 29.43 -9.61
C CYS A 500 -7.23 28.73 -10.50
N LEU A 501 -8.18 28.01 -9.90
CA LEU A 501 -9.31 27.41 -10.63
C LEU A 501 -10.30 28.47 -11.15
N GLY A 502 -10.52 29.54 -10.39
CA GLY A 502 -11.33 30.69 -10.83
C GLY A 502 -10.72 31.45 -12.01
N LEU A 503 -9.41 31.67 -12.00
CA LEU A 503 -8.69 32.41 -13.07
C LEU A 503 -8.61 31.62 -14.38
N THR A 504 -8.44 30.30 -14.30
CA THR A 504 -8.44 29.41 -15.48
C THR A 504 -9.84 29.30 -16.10
N ALA A 505 -10.90 29.17 -15.29
CA ALA A 505 -12.28 29.20 -15.77
C ALA A 505 -12.69 30.56 -16.39
N MET A 506 -12.24 31.67 -15.81
CA MET A 506 -12.49 33.00 -16.37
C MET A 506 -11.76 33.23 -17.70
N SER A 507 -10.50 32.79 -17.82
CA SER A 507 -9.73 32.89 -19.06
C SER A 507 -10.33 32.05 -20.18
N TYR A 508 -10.77 30.82 -19.87
CA TYR A 508 -11.47 29.94 -20.82
C TYR A 508 -12.84 30.50 -21.24
N SER A 509 -13.56 31.15 -20.32
CA SER A 509 -14.85 31.81 -20.65
C SER A 509 -14.67 33.07 -21.51
N LYS A 510 -13.54 33.76 -21.37
CA LYS A 510 -13.21 34.98 -22.12
C LYS A 510 -12.84 34.64 -23.57
N GLU A 511 -12.01 33.62 -23.79
CA GLU A 511 -11.71 33.08 -25.14
C GLU A 511 -12.96 32.59 -25.88
N ARG A 512 -13.90 31.95 -25.17
CA ARG A 512 -15.17 31.51 -25.77
C ARG A 512 -16.09 32.65 -26.18
N LYS A 513 -15.99 33.82 -25.54
CA LYS A 513 -16.78 35.01 -25.89
C LYS A 513 -16.15 35.77 -27.06
N THR A 514 -14.83 35.87 -27.11
CA THR A 514 -14.11 36.50 -28.24
C THR A 514 -14.30 35.69 -29.53
N ASN A 515 -14.16 34.36 -29.47
CA ASN A 515 -14.40 33.48 -30.62
C ASN A 515 -15.85 33.48 -31.13
N LYS A 516 -16.84 33.77 -30.28
CA LYS A 516 -18.25 33.93 -30.69
C LYS A 516 -18.56 35.30 -31.28
N GLN A 517 -17.84 36.35 -30.88
CA GLN A 517 -17.98 37.68 -31.47
C GLN A 517 -17.29 37.77 -32.84
N ASP A 518 -16.13 37.12 -32.99
CA ASP A 518 -15.41 37.09 -34.28
C ASP A 518 -16.16 36.26 -35.34
N GLN A 519 -16.87 35.20 -34.94
CA GLN A 519 -17.77 34.44 -35.85
C GLN A 519 -19.08 35.18 -36.21
N GLN A 520 -19.48 36.21 -35.45
CA GLN A 520 -20.65 37.04 -35.78
C GLN A 520 -20.29 38.33 -36.55
N ALA A 521 -19.02 38.73 -36.55
CA ALA A 521 -18.53 39.86 -37.34
C ALA A 521 -18.26 39.50 -38.82
N ASP A 522 -18.12 38.21 -39.14
CA ASP A 522 -17.84 37.70 -40.50
C ASP A 522 -19.13 37.38 -41.32
N VAL A 523 -20.32 37.77 -40.82
CA VAL A 523 -21.63 37.56 -41.47
C VAL A 523 -22.48 38.85 -41.52
N ARG A 524 -21.86 40.03 -41.67
CA ARG A 524 -22.58 41.27 -42.01
C ARG A 524 -21.94 42.06 -43.14
#